data_AF-A0A353M9A7-F1
#
_entry.id   AF-A0A353M9A7-F1
#
_cell.length_a   1.000
_cell.length_b   1.000
_cell.length_c   1.000
_cell.angle_alpha   90.00
_cell.angle_beta   90.00
_cell.angle_gamma   90.00
#
_symmetry.space_group_name_H-M   'P 1'
#
loop_
_entity.id
_entity.type
_entity.pdbx_description
1 polymer ?
#
loop_
_entity_poly.entity_id
_entity_poly.type
_entity_poly.pdbx_seq_one_letter_code
_entity_poly.pdbx_strand_id
1 'polypeptide(L)'
;MDKSSLDTPRSCTRCCRGSATIRLSCHKKDGAPETGASPALPKFGAFSLLFLALLAALLLFPPAGLAAGEDPVAYGLKKKAQEAFLAGRYAEALADNLEIAEKHPDSDARRYAVQMLGTLYENNLISVGKAIKWHREFLESYADPQQAPFYKEKLAALEKLQHQEQAFAAYQTIRFADKGDQILVEQFEALLARHPDFLMKAEVQRELGYAYARLDKRSESYQAFRNLSGSAGARFSADDRIAYQKAGRHWQVTKVWGGIAWSVVAALWIAVLMMKPWQRLTRASIRAFLIWALLWLILAGARIPSFYAINSTGDEFLFPAAAVYIAAAVNLPVLLWLMLLTRGKFWQTRPGALRWFSPLLTLLMTTAVCYLFLIHQPDGAKIMDAFTAKYRHWAGEWQSREGGETPPAGENPVLLPEHREPGDRQGRRGE
;
A
#
# COMPACT_ATOMS: atom_id res chain seq x y z
N MET A 1 -3.35 38.87 21.27
CA MET A 1 -2.02 38.69 20.66
C MET A 1 -1.95 37.27 20.14
N ASP A 2 -1.85 37.16 18.84
CA ASP A 2 -2.29 35.99 18.08
C ASP A 2 -1.27 34.86 18.04
N LYS A 3 -1.77 33.64 17.96
CA LYS A 3 -1.03 32.52 17.36
C LYS A 3 -1.96 31.83 16.36
N SER A 4 -1.67 32.06 15.09
CA SER A 4 -2.33 31.42 13.96
C SER A 4 -2.06 29.91 13.97
N SER A 5 -3.10 29.11 14.08
CA SER A 5 -3.06 27.69 13.75
C SER A 5 -3.19 27.52 12.23
N LEU A 6 -2.09 27.16 11.58
CA LEU A 6 -2.09 26.77 10.17
C LEU A 6 -2.61 25.33 10.04
N ASP A 7 -3.93 25.21 9.87
CA ASP A 7 -4.54 23.96 9.44
C ASP A 7 -4.04 23.57 8.05
N THR A 8 -3.40 22.41 7.96
CA THR A 8 -3.00 21.80 6.69
C THR A 8 -3.96 20.65 6.37
N PRO A 9 -4.72 20.72 5.26
CA PRO A 9 -5.64 19.64 4.90
C PRO A 9 -4.85 18.41 4.48
N ARG A 10 -4.90 17.35 5.28
CA ARG A 10 -4.35 16.04 4.89
C ARG A 10 -5.19 15.44 3.77
N SER A 11 -4.53 15.02 2.70
CA SER A 11 -5.15 14.52 1.48
C SER A 11 -5.85 13.17 1.70
N CYS A 12 -7.13 13.11 1.33
CA CYS A 12 -7.88 11.85 1.26
C CYS A 12 -7.47 11.05 0.01
N THR A 13 -6.56 10.09 0.16
CA THR A 13 -6.24 9.08 -0.87
C THR A 13 -6.80 7.70 -0.53
N ARG A 14 -8.13 7.61 -0.42
CA ARG A 14 -8.88 6.34 -0.50
C ARG A 14 -10.10 6.53 -1.39
N CYS A 15 -9.92 6.34 -2.69
CA CYS A 15 -11.02 6.35 -3.65
C CYS A 15 -10.82 5.27 -4.74
N CYS A 16 -11.88 4.51 -5.02
CA CYS A 16 -12.11 3.71 -6.23
C CYS A 16 -11.05 2.67 -6.66
N ARG A 17 -11.10 1.45 -6.08
CA ARG A 17 -10.73 0.22 -6.83
C ARG A 17 -12.03 -0.37 -7.40
N GLY A 18 -12.33 -0.09 -8.67
CA GLY A 18 -13.49 -0.67 -9.38
C GLY A 18 -14.46 0.34 -9.99
N SER A 19 -14.07 0.95 -11.11
CA SER A 19 -14.99 1.46 -12.15
C SER A 19 -14.20 1.63 -13.45
N ALA A 20 -14.70 1.07 -14.55
CA ALA A 20 -14.05 1.16 -15.85
C ALA A 20 -14.29 2.55 -16.48
N THR A 21 -13.22 3.27 -16.77
CA THR A 21 -13.28 4.60 -17.40
C THR A 21 -13.45 4.47 -18.91
N ILE A 22 -14.68 4.70 -19.40
CA ILE A 22 -14.96 4.87 -20.83
C ILE A 22 -14.44 6.25 -21.25
N ARG A 23 -13.48 6.31 -22.19
CA ARG A 23 -13.03 7.56 -22.82
C ARG A 23 -14.07 8.03 -23.84
N LEU A 24 -14.73 9.15 -23.54
CA LEU A 24 -15.42 9.96 -24.55
C LEU A 24 -14.44 11.00 -25.10
N SER A 25 -14.23 10.98 -26.42
CA SER A 25 -13.33 11.91 -27.12
C SER A 25 -14.14 13.10 -27.65
N CYS A 26 -13.91 14.29 -27.10
CA CYS A 26 -14.50 15.53 -27.61
C CYS A 26 -13.63 16.10 -28.74
N HIS A 27 -14.08 15.98 -29.98
CA HIS A 27 -13.38 16.56 -31.12
C HIS A 27 -13.67 18.06 -31.21
N LYS A 28 -12.68 18.90 -30.89
CA LYS A 28 -12.66 20.34 -31.25
C LYS A 28 -12.55 20.44 -32.78
N LYS A 29 -13.20 21.44 -33.38
CA LYS A 29 -13.14 21.72 -34.82
C LYS A 29 -13.12 23.23 -35.03
N ASP A 30 -11.94 23.76 -35.33
CA ASP A 30 -11.72 25.18 -35.58
C ASP A 30 -11.63 25.47 -37.10
N GLY A 31 -11.89 26.73 -37.48
CA GLY A 31 -11.27 27.38 -38.65
C GLY A 31 -11.72 27.00 -40.06
N ALA A 32 -12.50 27.90 -40.68
CA ALA A 32 -12.40 28.18 -42.13
C ALA A 32 -11.23 29.20 -42.35
N PRO A 33 -10.68 29.42 -43.57
CA PRO A 33 -11.39 29.73 -44.82
C PRO A 33 -10.84 28.92 -46.05
N GLU A 34 -11.05 29.22 -47.34
CA GLU A 34 -11.66 30.39 -48.02
C GLU A 34 -12.34 30.03 -49.38
N THR A 35 -12.50 31.05 -50.24
CA THR A 35 -13.19 31.16 -51.54
C THR A 35 -12.66 30.35 -52.72
N GLY A 36 -13.57 29.96 -53.65
CA GLY A 36 -13.20 29.67 -55.05
C GLY A 36 -14.33 29.17 -55.97
N ALA A 37 -14.65 29.97 -57.00
CA ALA A 37 -15.42 29.65 -58.23
C ALA A 37 -16.97 29.58 -58.19
N SER A 38 -17.56 30.00 -59.32
CA SER A 38 -18.98 30.32 -59.57
C SER A 38 -19.76 29.16 -60.22
N PRO A 39 -21.11 29.22 -60.32
CA PRO A 39 -21.96 28.03 -60.35
C PRO A 39 -22.21 27.44 -61.74
N ALA A 40 -22.28 26.10 -61.78
CA ALA A 40 -22.96 25.36 -62.84
C ALA A 40 -24.27 24.78 -62.26
N LEU A 41 -25.43 25.14 -62.83
CA LEU A 41 -26.72 24.55 -62.43
C LEU A 41 -26.79 23.07 -62.86
N PRO A 42 -26.96 22.11 -61.93
CA PRO A 42 -27.38 20.77 -62.30
C PRO A 42 -28.89 20.77 -62.60
N LYS A 43 -29.29 20.12 -63.69
CA LYS A 43 -30.70 19.88 -63.99
C LYS A 43 -31.26 18.88 -62.98
N PHE A 44 -32.01 19.37 -61.99
CA PHE A 44 -32.72 18.52 -61.03
C PHE A 44 -33.78 17.67 -61.74
N GLY A 45 -33.42 16.42 -62.05
CA GLY A 45 -34.39 15.41 -62.48
C GLY A 45 -35.40 15.11 -61.36
N ALA A 46 -36.58 14.63 -61.71
CA ALA A 46 -37.69 14.36 -60.78
C ALA A 46 -37.30 13.50 -59.55
N PHE A 47 -36.27 12.66 -59.70
CA PHE A 47 -35.68 11.86 -58.62
C PHE A 47 -35.20 12.70 -57.42
N SER A 48 -34.65 13.90 -57.64
CA SER A 48 -34.15 14.76 -56.56
C SER A 48 -35.28 15.43 -55.77
N LEU A 49 -36.39 15.77 -56.42
CA LEU A 49 -37.60 16.24 -55.74
C LEU A 49 -38.25 15.11 -54.93
N LEU A 50 -38.21 13.88 -55.44
CA LEU A 50 -38.69 12.70 -54.73
C LEU A 50 -37.80 12.38 -53.51
N PHE A 51 -36.48 12.52 -53.63
CA PHE A 51 -35.55 12.35 -52.51
C PHE A 51 -35.69 13.48 -51.47
N LEU A 52 -35.88 14.74 -51.89
CA LEU A 52 -36.19 15.84 -50.96
C LEU A 52 -37.55 15.66 -50.28
N ALA A 53 -38.57 15.16 -50.99
CA ALA A 53 -39.87 14.86 -50.40
C ALA A 53 -39.79 13.68 -49.41
N LEU A 54 -38.95 12.68 -49.68
CA LEU A 54 -38.70 11.58 -48.74
C LEU A 54 -37.93 12.03 -47.50
N LEU A 55 -36.93 12.91 -47.66
CA LEU A 55 -36.20 13.55 -46.55
C LEU A 55 -37.10 14.48 -45.74
N ALA A 56 -37.94 15.28 -46.40
CA ALA A 56 -38.93 16.12 -45.75
C ALA A 56 -39.97 15.29 -45.00
N ALA A 57 -40.43 14.16 -45.57
CA ALA A 57 -41.29 13.22 -44.86
C ALA A 57 -40.59 12.60 -43.63
N LEU A 58 -39.33 12.16 -43.76
CA LEU A 58 -38.52 11.65 -42.65
C LEU A 58 -38.17 12.71 -41.59
N LEU A 59 -38.32 14.01 -41.90
CA LEU A 59 -38.15 15.13 -40.96
C LEU A 59 -39.49 15.65 -40.41
N LEU A 60 -40.61 15.40 -41.09
CA LEU A 60 -41.97 15.80 -40.68
C LEU A 60 -42.72 14.71 -39.92
N PHE A 61 -42.38 13.44 -40.13
CA PHE A 61 -42.66 12.39 -39.16
C PHE A 61 -41.59 12.44 -38.07
N PRO A 62 -41.89 12.90 -36.84
CA PRO A 62 -40.97 12.67 -35.74
C PRO A 62 -40.76 11.16 -35.62
N PRO A 63 -39.52 10.67 -35.43
CA PRO A 63 -39.33 9.27 -35.12
C PRO A 63 -40.11 8.98 -33.84
N ALA A 64 -41.10 8.07 -33.92
CA ALA A 64 -41.82 7.55 -32.77
C ALA A 64 -40.95 6.60 -31.93
N GLY A 65 -39.67 6.95 -31.76
CA GLY A 65 -38.94 6.58 -30.56
C GLY A 65 -39.51 7.41 -29.43
N LEU A 66 -40.12 6.72 -28.45
CA LEU A 66 -40.59 7.33 -27.22
C LEU A 66 -39.39 7.93 -26.47
N ALA A 67 -39.09 9.20 -26.75
CA ALA A 67 -38.48 10.09 -25.78
C ALA A 67 -39.54 10.35 -24.71
N ALA A 68 -39.74 9.37 -23.83
CA ALA A 68 -40.40 9.60 -22.55
C ALA A 68 -39.59 10.72 -21.87
N GLY A 69 -40.22 11.87 -21.66
CA GLY A 69 -39.54 13.01 -21.05
C GLY A 69 -39.02 12.59 -19.68
N GLU A 70 -37.74 12.87 -19.41
CA GLU A 70 -37.12 12.55 -18.12
C GLU A 70 -37.99 13.10 -16.99
N ASP A 71 -38.44 12.25 -16.07
CA ASP A 71 -39.21 12.68 -14.90
C ASP A 71 -38.35 13.61 -14.03
N PRO A 72 -38.67 14.93 -13.96
CA PRO A 72 -37.81 15.89 -13.29
C PRO A 72 -37.84 15.72 -11.76
N VAL A 73 -38.90 15.12 -11.22
CA VAL A 73 -39.01 14.81 -9.79
C VAL A 73 -38.11 13.64 -9.46
N ALA A 74 -38.17 12.56 -10.24
CA ALA A 74 -37.31 11.39 -10.06
C ALA A 74 -35.82 11.72 -10.24
N TYR A 75 -35.47 12.59 -11.20
CA TYR A 75 -34.10 13.07 -11.36
C TYR A 75 -33.66 13.98 -10.19
N GLY A 76 -34.53 14.85 -9.71
CA GLY A 76 -34.29 15.67 -8.51
C GLY A 76 -34.05 14.84 -7.25
N LEU A 77 -34.86 13.79 -7.04
CA LEU A 77 -34.68 12.80 -5.97
C LEU A 77 -33.36 12.05 -6.12
N LYS A 78 -33.00 11.58 -7.32
CA LYS A 78 -31.73 10.90 -7.58
C LYS A 78 -30.52 11.75 -7.17
N LYS A 79 -30.56 13.05 -7.47
CA LYS A 79 -29.51 13.99 -7.07
C LYS A 79 -29.42 14.13 -5.55
N LYS A 80 -30.55 14.34 -4.86
CA LYS A 80 -30.61 14.39 -3.38
C LYS A 80 -30.08 13.12 -2.74
N ALA A 81 -30.51 11.96 -3.24
CA ALA A 81 -30.08 10.65 -2.74
C ALA A 81 -28.55 10.47 -2.85
N GLN A 82 -27.96 10.90 -3.98
CA GLN A 82 -26.52 10.87 -4.20
C GLN A 82 -25.78 11.83 -3.25
N GLU A 83 -26.27 13.06 -3.07
CA GLU A 83 -25.70 14.05 -2.14
C GLU A 83 -25.78 13.56 -0.68
N ALA A 84 -26.90 12.98 -0.26
CA ALA A 84 -27.09 12.39 1.05
C ALA A 84 -26.16 11.19 1.29
N PHE A 85 -25.99 10.31 0.28
CA PHE A 85 -25.07 9.16 0.36
C PHE A 85 -23.61 9.62 0.54
N LEU A 86 -23.16 10.58 -0.27
CA LEU A 86 -21.80 11.13 -0.18
C LEU A 86 -21.55 11.88 1.14
N ALA A 87 -22.58 12.48 1.72
CA ALA A 87 -22.53 13.12 3.04
C ALA A 87 -22.72 12.15 4.22
N GLY A 88 -22.76 10.83 3.99
CA GLY A 88 -22.94 9.82 5.03
C GLY A 88 -24.35 9.73 5.63
N ARG A 89 -25.32 10.47 5.10
CA ARG A 89 -26.71 10.51 5.57
C ARG A 89 -27.52 9.36 4.95
N TYR A 90 -27.11 8.14 5.27
CA TYR A 90 -27.60 6.91 4.62
C TYR A 90 -29.10 6.65 4.78
N ALA A 91 -29.74 7.18 5.83
CA ALA A 91 -31.19 7.08 6.02
C ALA A 91 -31.98 8.00 5.06
N GLU A 92 -31.49 9.23 4.81
CA GLU A 92 -32.06 10.13 3.79
C GLU A 92 -31.87 9.53 2.39
N ALA A 93 -30.64 9.07 2.08
CA ALA A 93 -30.33 8.41 0.82
C ALA A 93 -31.18 7.14 0.59
N LEU A 94 -31.55 6.41 1.66
CA LEU A 94 -32.49 5.29 1.56
C LEU A 94 -33.90 5.79 1.18
N ALA A 95 -34.41 6.81 1.87
CA ALA A 95 -35.76 7.30 1.66
C ALA A 95 -35.97 7.83 0.24
N ASP A 96 -35.07 8.68 -0.25
CA ASP A 96 -35.13 9.23 -1.61
C ASP A 96 -35.06 8.12 -2.68
N ASN A 97 -34.19 7.11 -2.50
CA ASN A 97 -34.10 6.00 -3.46
C ASN A 97 -35.32 5.06 -3.40
N LEU A 98 -35.92 4.84 -2.23
CA LEU A 98 -37.19 4.10 -2.13
C LEU A 98 -38.31 4.84 -2.86
N GLU A 99 -38.40 6.16 -2.70
CA GLU A 99 -39.39 6.98 -3.39
C GLU A 99 -39.27 6.87 -4.92
N ILE A 100 -38.06 6.95 -5.47
CA ILE A 100 -37.82 6.70 -6.91
C ILE A 100 -38.27 5.29 -7.30
N ALA A 101 -37.84 4.26 -6.55
CA ALA A 101 -38.08 2.86 -6.92
C ALA A 101 -39.56 2.44 -6.84
N GLU A 102 -40.35 3.07 -5.96
CA GLU A 102 -41.74 2.73 -5.68
C GLU A 102 -42.75 3.67 -6.38
N LYS A 103 -42.48 4.97 -6.48
CA LYS A 103 -43.41 5.96 -7.07
C LYS A 103 -43.09 6.34 -8.52
N HIS A 104 -41.86 6.12 -8.98
CA HIS A 104 -41.41 6.48 -10.32
C HIS A 104 -40.92 5.23 -11.10
N PRO A 105 -41.77 4.18 -11.27
CA PRO A 105 -41.38 2.88 -11.83
C PRO A 105 -40.79 2.97 -13.24
N ASP A 106 -41.30 3.89 -14.06
CA ASP A 106 -40.93 4.03 -15.48
C ASP A 106 -39.80 5.06 -15.72
N SER A 107 -39.21 5.61 -14.65
CA SER A 107 -38.13 6.60 -14.76
C SER A 107 -36.76 5.95 -14.93
N ASP A 108 -35.91 6.50 -15.81
CA ASP A 108 -34.50 6.14 -15.93
C ASP A 108 -33.70 6.29 -14.62
N ALA A 109 -34.18 7.12 -13.68
CA ALA A 109 -33.61 7.23 -12.34
C ALA A 109 -33.74 5.92 -11.53
N ARG A 110 -34.72 5.07 -11.83
CA ARG A 110 -34.99 3.82 -11.11
C ARG A 110 -33.85 2.81 -11.16
N ARG A 111 -33.15 2.70 -12.31
CA ARG A 111 -31.96 1.85 -12.46
C ARG A 111 -30.91 2.16 -11.39
N TYR A 112 -30.65 3.45 -11.17
CA TYR A 112 -29.74 3.93 -10.13
C TYR A 112 -30.29 3.64 -8.73
N ALA A 113 -31.56 3.93 -8.49
CA ALA A 113 -32.18 3.72 -7.19
C ALA A 113 -32.12 2.26 -6.74
N VAL A 114 -32.51 1.30 -7.59
CA VAL A 114 -32.45 -0.14 -7.30
C VAL A 114 -31.02 -0.60 -6.98
N GLN A 115 -30.01 -0.12 -7.72
CA GLN A 115 -28.60 -0.41 -7.44
C GLN A 115 -28.13 0.16 -6.09
N MET A 116 -28.53 1.39 -5.77
CA MET A 116 -28.17 2.06 -4.53
C MET A 116 -28.86 1.44 -3.31
N LEU A 117 -30.11 1.00 -3.44
CA LEU A 117 -30.86 0.31 -2.38
C LEU A 117 -30.17 -0.99 -1.97
N GLY A 118 -29.75 -1.82 -2.94
CA GLY A 118 -28.94 -3.00 -2.67
C GLY A 118 -27.63 -2.66 -1.95
N THR A 119 -26.93 -1.62 -2.42
CA THR A 119 -25.65 -1.17 -1.86
C THR A 119 -25.77 -0.61 -0.43
N LEU A 120 -26.80 0.19 -0.15
CA LEU A 120 -27.10 0.78 1.17
C LEU A 120 -27.42 -0.30 2.20
N TYR A 121 -28.29 -1.26 1.86
CA TYR A 121 -28.62 -2.38 2.75
C TYR A 121 -27.47 -3.39 2.90
N GLU A 122 -26.52 -3.47 1.97
CA GLU A 122 -25.34 -4.33 2.08
C GLU A 122 -24.23 -3.72 2.95
N ASN A 123 -23.97 -2.42 2.83
CA ASN A 123 -22.75 -1.79 3.36
C ASN A 123 -22.97 -0.80 4.51
N ASN A 124 -24.13 -0.15 4.60
CA ASN A 124 -24.32 1.00 5.48
C ASN A 124 -25.41 0.78 6.54
N LEU A 125 -26.57 0.26 6.12
CA LEU A 125 -27.73 0.05 6.99
C LEU A 125 -27.88 -1.41 7.45
N ILE A 126 -27.10 -2.31 6.83
CA ILE A 126 -27.02 -3.76 7.05
C ILE A 126 -28.37 -4.46 7.26
N SER A 127 -28.94 -4.93 6.17
CA SER A 127 -30.03 -5.91 6.17
C SER A 127 -29.84 -6.85 4.99
N VAL A 128 -29.36 -8.08 5.24
CA VAL A 128 -28.91 -8.99 4.19
C VAL A 128 -30.08 -9.40 3.30
N GLY A 129 -31.24 -9.70 3.90
CA GLY A 129 -32.45 -10.02 3.14
C GLY A 129 -32.93 -8.88 2.21
N LYS A 130 -32.83 -7.62 2.64
CA LYS A 130 -33.18 -6.46 1.79
C LYS A 130 -32.14 -6.19 0.72
N ALA A 131 -30.85 -6.36 1.03
CA ALA A 131 -29.77 -6.27 0.04
C ALA A 131 -29.95 -7.31 -1.07
N ILE A 132 -30.26 -8.57 -0.71
CA ILE A 132 -30.56 -9.65 -1.65
C ILE A 132 -31.75 -9.27 -2.55
N LYS A 133 -32.86 -8.75 -2.00
CA LYS A 133 -34.02 -8.31 -2.79
C LYS A 133 -33.60 -7.34 -3.91
N TRP A 134 -32.96 -6.23 -3.55
CA TRP A 134 -32.66 -5.16 -4.50
C TRP A 134 -31.52 -5.52 -5.47
N HIS A 135 -30.52 -6.30 -5.03
CA HIS A 135 -29.47 -6.81 -5.94
C HIS A 135 -30.00 -7.85 -6.93
N ARG A 136 -31.01 -8.64 -6.55
CA ARG A 136 -31.69 -9.58 -7.46
C ARG A 136 -32.52 -8.84 -8.50
N GLU A 137 -33.31 -7.85 -8.08
CA GLU A 137 -34.04 -6.98 -8.99
C GLU A 137 -33.10 -6.23 -9.96
N PHE A 138 -31.95 -5.75 -9.48
CA PHE A 138 -30.92 -5.16 -10.36
C PHE A 138 -30.40 -6.18 -11.39
N LEU A 139 -30.07 -7.39 -10.95
CA LEU A 139 -29.59 -8.47 -11.82
C LEU A 139 -30.62 -8.85 -12.90
N GLU A 140 -31.90 -8.91 -12.55
CA GLU A 140 -32.98 -9.37 -13.42
C GLU A 140 -33.44 -8.29 -14.41
N SER A 141 -33.46 -7.01 -14.01
CA SER A 141 -34.05 -5.92 -14.81
C SER A 141 -33.04 -4.91 -15.38
N TYR A 142 -31.82 -4.79 -14.84
CA TYR A 142 -30.94 -3.65 -15.12
C TYR A 142 -29.45 -3.97 -15.30
N ALA A 143 -29.00 -5.18 -14.99
CA ALA A 143 -27.60 -5.55 -15.10
C ALA A 143 -27.23 -5.89 -16.55
N ASP A 144 -26.22 -5.21 -17.08
CA ASP A 144 -25.70 -5.53 -18.42
C ASP A 144 -25.05 -6.93 -18.40
N PRO A 145 -24.94 -7.65 -19.55
CA PRO A 145 -24.41 -9.03 -19.57
C PRO A 145 -23.01 -9.20 -18.96
N GLN A 146 -22.19 -8.14 -18.97
CA GLN A 146 -20.86 -8.11 -18.34
C GLN A 146 -20.92 -7.99 -16.80
N GLN A 147 -22.00 -7.43 -16.25
CA GLN A 147 -22.23 -7.27 -14.81
C GLN A 147 -22.93 -8.49 -14.20
N ALA A 148 -23.73 -9.22 -14.98
CA ALA A 148 -24.51 -10.36 -14.49
C ALA A 148 -23.69 -11.44 -13.73
N PRO A 149 -22.47 -11.83 -14.14
CA PRO A 149 -21.65 -12.77 -13.36
C PRO A 149 -21.30 -12.26 -11.96
N PHE A 150 -20.95 -10.98 -11.84
CA PHE A 150 -20.60 -10.35 -10.56
C PHE A 150 -21.79 -10.33 -9.59
N TYR A 151 -22.98 -9.93 -10.07
CA TYR A 151 -24.17 -9.92 -9.21
C TYR A 151 -24.64 -11.32 -8.83
N LYS A 152 -24.48 -12.34 -9.70
CA LYS A 152 -24.72 -13.75 -9.35
C LYS A 152 -23.80 -14.25 -8.24
N GLU A 153 -22.49 -13.95 -8.32
CA GLU A 153 -21.52 -14.30 -7.28
C GLU A 153 -21.82 -13.55 -5.96
N LYS A 154 -22.12 -12.24 -6.03
CA LYS A 154 -22.53 -11.44 -4.88
C LYS A 154 -23.77 -12.00 -4.19
N LEU A 155 -24.83 -12.30 -4.93
CA LEU A 155 -26.06 -12.85 -4.37
C LEU A 155 -25.81 -14.20 -3.67
N ALA A 156 -25.08 -15.11 -4.31
CA ALA A 156 -24.72 -16.40 -3.71
C ALA A 156 -23.82 -16.26 -2.46
N ALA A 157 -23.06 -15.17 -2.32
CA ALA A 157 -22.31 -14.86 -1.10
C ALA A 157 -23.23 -14.28 0.00
N LEU A 158 -24.11 -13.35 -0.34
CA LEU A 158 -25.08 -12.75 0.60
C LEU A 158 -26.08 -13.79 1.14
N GLU A 159 -26.58 -14.70 0.30
CA GLU A 159 -27.50 -15.77 0.70
C GLU A 159 -26.86 -16.68 1.77
N LYS A 160 -25.56 -16.99 1.66
CA LYS A 160 -24.83 -17.74 2.70
C LYS A 160 -24.66 -16.93 3.99
N LEU A 161 -24.48 -15.61 3.88
CA LEU A 161 -24.32 -14.70 5.01
C LEU A 161 -25.63 -14.40 5.76
N GLN A 162 -26.80 -14.78 5.22
CA GLN A 162 -28.10 -14.48 5.84
C GLN A 162 -28.23 -15.04 7.27
N HIS A 163 -27.67 -16.23 7.53
CA HIS A 163 -27.65 -16.82 8.88
C HIS A 163 -26.55 -16.26 9.80
N GLN A 164 -25.73 -15.32 9.30
CA GLN A 164 -24.63 -14.67 10.03
C GLN A 164 -24.74 -13.13 9.99
N GLU A 165 -25.96 -12.59 9.78
CA GLU A 165 -26.21 -11.15 9.59
C GLU A 165 -25.61 -10.28 10.71
N GLN A 166 -25.64 -10.72 11.98
CA GLN A 166 -25.00 -10.00 13.08
C GLN A 166 -23.47 -9.88 12.95
N ALA A 167 -22.80 -10.97 12.55
CA ALA A 167 -21.35 -10.98 12.34
C ALA A 167 -20.96 -10.16 11.10
N PHE A 168 -21.80 -10.20 10.06
CA PHE A 168 -21.65 -9.36 8.87
C PHE A 168 -21.83 -7.86 9.17
N ALA A 169 -22.81 -7.50 10.01
CA ALA A 169 -23.01 -6.13 10.48
C ALA A 169 -21.82 -5.59 11.29
N ALA A 170 -21.29 -6.42 12.20
CA ALA A 170 -20.08 -6.08 12.93
C ALA A 170 -18.88 -5.91 11.98
N TYR A 171 -18.65 -6.84 11.04
CA TYR A 171 -17.60 -6.73 10.03
C TYR A 171 -17.66 -5.42 9.23
N GLN A 172 -18.83 -5.07 8.68
CA GLN A 172 -18.99 -3.85 7.88
C GLN A 172 -18.81 -2.60 8.74
N THR A 173 -19.33 -2.60 9.97
CA THR A 173 -19.16 -1.49 10.93
C THR A 173 -17.68 -1.24 11.25
N ILE A 174 -16.88 -2.30 11.46
CA ILE A 174 -15.44 -2.17 11.72
C ILE A 174 -14.71 -1.69 10.47
N ARG A 175 -15.04 -2.27 9.30
CA ARG A 175 -14.39 -1.96 8.03
C ARG A 175 -14.59 -0.52 7.56
N PHE A 176 -15.76 0.06 7.80
CA PHE A 176 -16.09 1.44 7.44
C PHE A 176 -15.88 2.44 8.59
N ALA A 177 -15.44 1.99 9.77
CA ALA A 177 -15.05 2.92 10.84
C ALA A 177 -13.73 3.61 10.48
N ASP A 178 -13.75 4.94 10.39
CA ASP A 178 -12.53 5.74 10.30
C ASP A 178 -11.82 5.80 11.66
N LYS A 179 -11.08 4.73 11.95
CA LYS A 179 -10.36 4.50 13.21
C LYS A 179 -8.96 3.98 12.94
N GLY A 180 -8.04 4.28 13.86
CA GLY A 180 -6.66 3.81 13.77
C GLY A 180 -6.55 2.27 13.81
N ASP A 181 -5.49 1.76 13.16
CA ASP A 181 -5.27 0.32 12.97
C ASP A 181 -5.31 -0.51 14.26
N GLN A 182 -4.94 0.06 15.42
CA GLN A 182 -5.02 -0.62 16.72
C GLN A 182 -6.45 -1.04 17.06
N ILE A 183 -7.41 -0.11 16.94
CA ILE A 183 -8.82 -0.36 17.26
C ILE A 183 -9.42 -1.32 16.22
N LEU A 184 -9.06 -1.17 14.95
CA LEU A 184 -9.49 -2.09 13.89
C LEU A 184 -9.03 -3.52 14.15
N VAL A 185 -7.78 -3.71 14.58
CA VAL A 185 -7.25 -5.03 14.98
C VAL A 185 -8.05 -5.60 16.15
N GLU A 186 -8.17 -4.87 17.26
CA GLU A 186 -8.88 -5.33 18.46
C GLU A 186 -10.33 -5.75 18.14
N GLN A 187 -11.03 -4.97 17.31
CA GLN A 187 -12.41 -5.26 16.94
C GLN A 187 -12.53 -6.46 15.99
N PHE A 188 -11.60 -6.64 15.04
CA PHE A 188 -11.60 -7.82 14.17
C PHE A 188 -11.17 -9.11 14.89
N GLU A 189 -10.24 -9.03 15.85
CA GLU A 189 -9.91 -10.17 16.71
C GLU A 189 -11.11 -10.56 17.59
N ALA A 190 -11.79 -9.59 18.20
CA ALA A 190 -13.01 -9.84 18.97
C ALA A 190 -14.14 -10.44 18.11
N LEU A 191 -14.29 -9.99 16.85
CA LEU A 191 -15.24 -10.56 15.88
C LEU A 191 -14.96 -12.05 15.62
N LEU A 192 -13.70 -12.41 15.33
CA LEU A 192 -13.33 -13.81 15.06
C LEU A 192 -13.34 -14.69 16.31
N ALA A 193 -13.06 -14.14 17.49
CA ALA A 193 -13.19 -14.86 18.75
C ALA A 193 -14.67 -15.17 19.07
N ARG A 194 -15.59 -14.26 18.76
CA ARG A 194 -17.04 -14.43 18.98
C ARG A 194 -17.71 -15.28 17.91
N HIS A 195 -17.21 -15.22 16.66
CA HIS A 195 -17.76 -15.93 15.51
C HIS A 195 -16.63 -16.69 14.77
N PRO A 196 -16.14 -17.81 15.33
CA PRO A 196 -15.00 -18.54 14.76
C PRO A 196 -15.27 -19.12 13.37
N ASP A 197 -16.54 -19.42 13.06
CA ASP A 197 -17.02 -19.96 11.79
C ASP A 197 -17.63 -18.88 10.87
N PHE A 198 -17.26 -17.61 11.07
CA PHE A 198 -17.71 -16.50 10.23
C PHE A 198 -17.25 -16.69 8.78
N LEU A 199 -18.17 -16.62 7.82
CA LEU A 199 -17.91 -16.93 6.41
C LEU A 199 -16.88 -15.97 5.77
N MET A 200 -16.85 -14.70 6.20
CA MET A 200 -15.89 -13.69 5.72
C MET A 200 -14.57 -13.68 6.52
N LYS A 201 -14.24 -14.78 7.22
CA LYS A 201 -13.01 -14.90 8.00
C LYS A 201 -11.75 -14.70 7.17
N ALA A 202 -11.76 -15.08 5.88
CA ALA A 202 -10.65 -14.80 4.97
C ALA A 202 -10.43 -13.27 4.81
N GLU A 203 -11.49 -12.51 4.57
CA GLU A 203 -11.45 -11.05 4.43
C GLU A 203 -10.97 -10.39 5.72
N VAL A 204 -11.45 -10.86 6.87
CA VAL A 204 -10.98 -10.37 8.19
C VAL A 204 -9.49 -10.67 8.41
N GLN A 205 -9.02 -11.88 8.08
CA GLN A 205 -7.59 -12.22 8.18
C GLN A 205 -6.72 -11.39 7.22
N ARG A 206 -7.24 -11.04 6.04
CA ARG A 206 -6.56 -10.13 5.09
C ARG A 206 -6.41 -8.72 5.68
N GLU A 207 -7.50 -8.14 6.18
CA GLU A 207 -7.46 -6.80 6.80
C GLU A 207 -6.56 -6.77 8.05
N LEU A 208 -6.63 -7.79 8.91
CA LEU A 208 -5.70 -7.97 10.05
C LEU A 208 -4.24 -8.04 9.59
N GLY A 209 -3.94 -8.82 8.55
CA GLY A 209 -2.59 -8.94 7.98
C GLY A 209 -2.00 -7.60 7.55
N TYR A 210 -2.81 -6.75 6.89
CA TYR A 210 -2.41 -5.41 6.48
C TYR A 210 -2.35 -4.40 7.63
N ALA A 211 -3.29 -4.43 8.59
CA ALA A 211 -3.28 -3.55 9.75
C ALA A 211 -2.08 -3.81 10.65
N TYR A 212 -1.78 -5.09 10.95
CA TYR A 212 -0.58 -5.46 11.67
C TYR A 212 0.71 -5.05 10.95
N ALA A 213 0.73 -5.08 9.61
CA ALA A 213 1.88 -4.61 8.84
C ALA A 213 2.10 -3.08 8.94
N ARG A 214 1.05 -2.29 9.17
CA ARG A 214 1.12 -0.85 9.44
C ARG A 214 1.53 -0.54 10.87
N LEU A 215 1.10 -1.37 11.83
CA LEU A 215 1.49 -1.31 13.26
C LEU A 215 2.89 -1.88 13.58
N ASP A 216 3.68 -2.24 12.56
CA ASP A 216 4.98 -2.94 12.68
C ASP A 216 4.94 -4.30 13.44
N LYS A 217 3.74 -4.84 13.67
CA LYS A 217 3.50 -6.16 14.28
C LYS A 217 3.75 -7.29 13.26
N ARG A 218 5.02 -7.50 12.91
CA ARG A 218 5.44 -8.39 11.80
C ARG A 218 5.09 -9.86 12.01
N SER A 219 5.13 -10.36 13.26
CA SER A 219 4.80 -11.76 13.58
C SER A 219 3.31 -12.03 13.38
N GLU A 220 2.48 -11.12 13.84
CA GLU A 220 1.02 -11.15 13.82
C GLU A 220 0.52 -10.95 12.38
N SER A 221 1.11 -10.02 11.64
CA SER A 221 0.88 -9.86 10.20
C SER A 221 1.17 -11.16 9.42
N TYR A 222 2.33 -11.78 9.67
CA TYR A 222 2.70 -13.05 9.05
C TYR A 222 1.74 -14.19 9.43
N GLN A 223 1.30 -14.26 10.70
CA GLN A 223 0.33 -15.25 11.15
C GLN A 223 -1.05 -15.04 10.52
N ALA A 224 -1.54 -13.80 10.41
CA ALA A 224 -2.83 -13.50 9.78
C ALA A 224 -2.85 -13.91 8.30
N PHE A 225 -1.80 -13.58 7.54
CA PHE A 225 -1.66 -14.06 6.16
C PHE A 225 -1.47 -15.59 6.08
N ARG A 226 -0.78 -16.23 7.04
CA ARG A 226 -0.72 -17.70 7.11
C ARG A 226 -2.11 -18.31 7.33
N ASN A 227 -2.93 -17.74 8.21
CA ASN A 227 -4.30 -18.17 8.46
C ASN A 227 -5.21 -17.95 7.23
N LEU A 228 -5.01 -16.84 6.50
CA LEU A 228 -5.65 -16.62 5.20
C LEU A 228 -5.32 -17.76 4.22
N SER A 229 -4.07 -18.24 4.19
CA SER A 229 -3.65 -19.30 3.26
C SER A 229 -4.24 -20.68 3.56
N GLY A 230 -4.62 -20.92 4.82
CA GLY A 230 -5.33 -22.13 5.25
C GLY A 230 -6.86 -22.01 5.22
N SER A 231 -7.41 -20.85 4.85
CA SER A 231 -8.87 -20.62 4.85
C SER A 231 -9.50 -21.14 3.54
N ALA A 232 -10.52 -21.99 3.66
CA ALA A 232 -11.20 -22.58 2.50
C ALA A 232 -11.78 -21.48 1.58
N GLY A 233 -11.44 -21.53 0.28
CA GLY A 233 -11.89 -20.56 -0.71
C GLY A 233 -11.05 -19.28 -0.82
N ALA A 234 -10.10 -19.03 0.09
CA ALA A 234 -9.28 -17.82 0.07
C ALA A 234 -8.30 -17.80 -1.13
N ARG A 235 -8.52 -16.89 -2.08
CA ARG A 235 -7.56 -16.60 -3.15
C ARG A 235 -6.58 -15.53 -2.68
N PHE A 236 -5.30 -15.90 -2.61
CA PHE A 236 -4.19 -14.96 -2.44
C PHE A 236 -4.01 -14.12 -3.72
N SER A 237 -4.30 -12.82 -3.62
CA SER A 237 -3.93 -11.84 -4.65
C SER A 237 -2.40 -11.69 -4.77
N ALA A 238 -1.92 -11.05 -5.83
CA ALA A 238 -0.50 -10.71 -5.94
C ALA A 238 -0.04 -9.81 -4.77
N ASP A 239 -0.87 -8.83 -4.40
CA ASP A 239 -0.65 -7.92 -3.27
C ASP A 239 -0.54 -8.70 -1.94
N ASP A 240 -1.41 -9.69 -1.70
CA ASP A 240 -1.38 -10.55 -0.50
C ASP A 240 -0.08 -11.38 -0.44
N ARG A 241 0.38 -11.92 -1.57
CA ARG A 241 1.62 -12.73 -1.64
C ARG A 241 2.84 -11.89 -1.30
N ILE A 242 2.93 -10.67 -1.85
CA ILE A 242 4.02 -9.74 -1.59
C ILE A 242 4.02 -9.34 -0.11
N ALA A 243 2.85 -9.00 0.45
CA ALA A 243 2.70 -8.63 1.85
C ALA A 243 3.09 -9.79 2.80
N TYR A 244 2.62 -11.01 2.53
CA TYR A 244 2.95 -12.21 3.29
C TYR A 244 4.46 -12.53 3.26
N GLN A 245 5.09 -12.51 2.09
CA GLN A 245 6.52 -12.75 1.95
C GLN A 245 7.35 -11.68 2.66
N LYS A 246 6.94 -10.41 2.59
CA LYS A 246 7.59 -9.30 3.29
C LYS A 246 7.49 -9.45 4.81
N ALA A 247 6.29 -9.71 5.34
CA ALA A 247 6.07 -9.96 6.76
C ALA A 247 6.89 -11.16 7.27
N GLY A 248 6.89 -12.27 6.52
CA GLY A 248 7.67 -13.47 6.86
C GLY A 248 9.19 -13.23 6.86
N ARG A 249 9.72 -12.51 5.86
CA ARG A 249 11.14 -12.13 5.82
C ARG A 249 11.50 -11.22 7.00
N HIS A 250 10.69 -10.19 7.26
CA HIS A 250 10.90 -9.26 8.37
C HIS A 250 10.87 -9.97 9.72
N TRP A 251 9.95 -10.92 9.91
CA TRP A 251 9.88 -11.76 11.10
C TRP A 251 11.09 -12.69 11.25
N GLN A 252 11.59 -13.31 10.17
CA GLN A 252 12.81 -14.12 10.21
C GLN A 252 14.05 -13.29 10.56
N VAL A 253 14.18 -12.09 10.00
CA VAL A 253 15.23 -11.12 10.30
C VAL A 253 15.19 -10.71 11.78
N THR A 254 14.05 -10.22 12.27
CA THR A 254 13.95 -9.74 13.66
C THR A 254 14.04 -10.86 14.70
N LYS A 255 13.41 -12.02 14.47
CA LYS A 255 13.30 -13.09 15.47
C LYS A 255 14.42 -14.14 15.38
N VAL A 256 14.63 -14.73 14.20
CA VAL A 256 15.57 -15.87 14.06
C VAL A 256 16.99 -15.37 14.03
N TRP A 257 17.30 -14.46 13.10
CA TRP A 257 18.64 -13.87 13.00
C TRP A 257 18.96 -12.96 14.19
N GLY A 258 17.97 -12.23 14.72
CA GLY A 258 18.12 -11.53 16.00
C GLY A 258 18.48 -12.46 17.16
N GLY A 259 17.83 -13.63 17.27
CA GLY A 259 18.18 -14.65 18.26
C GLY A 259 19.60 -15.22 18.09
N ILE A 260 20.04 -15.44 16.85
CA ILE A 260 21.42 -15.86 16.54
C ILE A 260 22.41 -14.77 16.97
N ALA A 261 22.17 -13.50 16.62
CA ALA A 261 23.05 -12.40 16.97
C ALA A 261 23.13 -12.19 18.50
N TRP A 262 22.01 -12.29 19.22
CA TRP A 262 22.00 -12.30 20.69
C TRP A 262 22.81 -13.46 21.27
N SER A 263 22.68 -14.66 20.71
CA SER A 263 23.43 -15.85 21.15
C SER A 263 24.93 -15.69 20.95
N VAL A 264 25.35 -15.10 19.83
CA VAL A 264 26.76 -14.75 19.56
C VAL A 264 27.28 -13.74 20.58
N VAL A 265 26.55 -12.64 20.83
CA VAL A 265 26.93 -11.61 21.82
C VAL A 265 27.04 -12.22 23.22
N ALA A 266 26.08 -13.03 23.64
CA ALA A 266 26.09 -13.70 24.93
C ALA A 266 27.28 -14.67 25.07
N ALA A 267 27.52 -15.52 24.06
CA ALA A 267 28.65 -16.45 24.06
C ALA A 267 30.01 -15.75 24.13
N LEU A 268 30.19 -14.65 23.38
CA LEU A 268 31.41 -13.84 23.41
C LEU A 268 31.63 -13.14 24.76
N TRP A 269 30.56 -12.65 25.41
CA TRP A 269 30.64 -12.10 26.76
C TRP A 269 30.98 -13.16 27.81
N ILE A 270 30.30 -14.31 27.78
CA ILE A 270 30.57 -15.44 28.70
C ILE A 270 32.03 -15.90 28.54
N ALA A 271 32.49 -16.09 27.30
CA ALA A 271 33.87 -16.50 27.02
C ALA A 271 34.90 -15.51 27.62
N VAL A 272 34.70 -14.20 27.43
CA VAL A 272 35.60 -13.18 27.99
C VAL A 272 35.54 -13.15 29.52
N LEU A 273 34.36 -13.26 30.14
CA LEU A 273 34.23 -13.30 31.60
C LEU A 273 34.87 -14.56 32.20
N MET A 274 34.75 -15.73 31.56
CA MET A 274 35.39 -16.98 32.02
C MET A 274 36.93 -16.90 32.02
N MET A 275 37.54 -16.01 31.22
CA MET A 275 38.98 -15.76 31.25
C MET A 275 39.46 -14.95 32.48
N LYS A 276 38.55 -14.59 33.40
CA LYS A 276 38.78 -13.83 34.64
C LYS A 276 39.59 -12.52 34.47
N PRO A 277 39.22 -11.64 33.51
CA PRO A 277 40.01 -10.45 33.15
C PRO A 277 40.10 -9.41 34.29
N TRP A 278 39.16 -9.40 35.23
CA TRP A 278 39.17 -8.52 36.40
C TRP A 278 40.40 -8.68 37.29
N GLN A 279 41.03 -9.86 37.31
CA GLN A 279 42.28 -10.08 38.06
C GLN A 279 43.48 -9.32 37.49
N ARG A 280 43.32 -8.57 36.39
CA ARG A 280 44.35 -7.77 35.72
C ARG A 280 43.90 -6.36 35.32
N LEU A 281 42.72 -5.93 35.76
CA LEU A 281 42.28 -4.55 35.59
C LEU A 281 43.08 -3.65 36.53
N THR A 282 44.01 -2.88 35.96
CA THR A 282 44.77 -1.86 36.68
C THR A 282 44.12 -0.48 36.51
N ARG A 283 44.42 0.44 37.44
CA ARG A 283 44.01 1.86 37.31
C ARG A 283 44.46 2.48 35.97
N ALA A 284 45.61 2.06 35.45
CA ALA A 284 46.10 2.49 34.13
C ALA A 284 45.22 1.98 32.98
N SER A 285 44.81 0.70 32.98
CA SER A 285 43.88 0.19 31.95
C SER A 285 42.50 0.84 32.01
N ILE A 286 41.99 1.13 33.21
CA ILE A 286 40.70 1.83 33.38
C ILE A 286 40.79 3.26 32.82
N ARG A 287 41.87 4.00 33.15
CA ARG A 287 42.12 5.34 32.57
C ARG A 287 42.24 5.29 31.05
N ALA A 288 42.96 4.32 30.50
CA ALA A 288 43.09 4.15 29.06
C ALA A 288 41.72 3.91 28.39
N PHE A 289 40.89 3.02 28.96
CA PHE A 289 39.53 2.79 28.46
C PHE A 289 38.67 4.06 28.52
N LEU A 290 38.71 4.82 29.61
CA LEU A 290 37.96 6.08 29.73
C LEU A 290 38.41 7.11 28.68
N ILE A 291 39.71 7.22 28.41
CA ILE A 291 40.24 8.08 27.34
C ILE A 291 39.75 7.62 25.97
N TRP A 292 39.84 6.33 25.64
CA TRP A 292 39.36 5.79 24.37
C TRP A 292 37.84 5.92 24.19
N ALA A 293 37.06 5.70 25.25
CA ALA A 293 35.61 5.89 25.25
C ALA A 293 35.23 7.37 25.03
N LEU A 294 35.93 8.30 25.68
CA LEU A 294 35.72 9.73 25.50
C LEU A 294 36.10 10.19 24.08
N LEU A 295 37.26 9.75 23.57
CA LEU A 295 37.68 10.03 22.18
C LEU A 295 36.69 9.47 21.17
N TRP A 296 36.16 8.26 21.40
CA TRP A 296 35.12 7.67 20.56
C TRP A 296 33.83 8.50 20.58
N LEU A 297 33.36 8.93 21.75
CA LEU A 297 32.16 9.77 21.87
C LEU A 297 32.33 11.14 21.21
N ILE A 298 33.50 11.77 21.35
CA ILE A 298 33.82 13.04 20.68
C ILE A 298 33.85 12.85 19.16
N LEU A 299 34.52 11.81 18.66
CA LEU A 299 34.59 11.51 17.23
C LEU A 299 33.20 11.20 16.65
N ALA A 300 32.41 10.39 17.34
CA ALA A 300 31.05 10.07 16.93
C ALA A 300 30.17 11.33 16.91
N GLY A 301 30.22 12.14 17.97
CA GLY A 301 29.52 13.43 18.07
C GLY A 301 29.88 14.41 16.94
N ALA A 302 31.18 14.55 16.65
CA ALA A 302 31.67 15.39 15.55
C ALA A 302 31.27 14.88 14.15
N ARG A 303 30.94 13.59 14.01
CA ARG A 303 30.46 12.98 12.76
C ARG A 303 28.95 13.04 12.57
N ILE A 304 28.17 13.40 13.60
CA ILE A 304 26.70 13.52 13.53
C ILE A 304 26.24 14.42 12.35
N PRO A 305 26.81 15.61 12.10
CA PRO A 305 26.43 16.44 10.96
C PRO A 305 26.61 15.74 9.60
N SER A 306 27.63 14.87 9.48
CA SER A 306 27.88 14.10 8.25
C SER A 306 26.80 13.07 7.96
N PHE A 307 26.10 12.54 8.97
CA PHE A 307 24.99 11.60 8.77
C PHE A 307 23.72 12.31 8.27
N TYR A 308 23.47 13.55 8.72
CA TYR A 308 22.34 14.37 8.22
C TYR A 308 22.60 14.97 6.84
N ALA A 309 23.87 15.06 6.39
CA ALA A 309 24.23 15.55 5.06
C ALA A 309 24.07 14.51 3.94
N ILE A 310 23.73 13.26 4.26
CA ILE A 310 23.48 12.21 3.26
C ILE A 310 22.05 12.41 2.72
N ASN A 311 21.93 13.16 1.63
CA ASN A 311 20.71 13.19 0.82
C ASN A 311 20.40 11.77 0.33
N SER A 312 19.46 11.10 0.98
CA SER A 312 18.89 9.84 0.50
C SER A 312 17.94 10.15 -0.65
N THR A 313 18.23 9.54 -1.80
CA THR A 313 17.45 9.68 -3.03
C THR A 313 16.02 9.20 -2.85
N GLY A 314 15.05 10.10 -2.93
CA GLY A 314 13.61 9.81 -3.07
C GLY A 314 12.87 9.43 -1.78
N ASP A 315 13.39 8.47 -1.02
CA ASP A 315 12.79 8.02 0.24
C ASP A 315 13.54 8.62 1.44
N GLU A 316 12.88 9.52 2.16
CA GLU A 316 13.36 10.07 3.44
C GLU A 316 13.37 8.99 4.54
N PHE A 317 14.41 8.14 4.55
CA PHE A 317 14.78 7.34 5.71
C PHE A 317 15.38 8.25 6.79
N LEU A 318 14.53 9.05 7.42
CA LEU A 318 14.87 9.86 8.59
C LEU A 318 15.21 8.94 9.76
N PHE A 319 16.48 8.56 9.87
CA PHE A 319 17.03 7.98 11.10
C PHE A 319 16.69 8.92 12.25
N PRO A 320 15.89 8.51 13.26
CA PRO A 320 15.59 9.37 14.39
C PRO A 320 16.89 9.82 15.04
N ALA A 321 17.00 11.08 15.46
CA ALA A 321 18.25 11.59 16.04
C ALA A 321 18.79 10.68 17.16
N ALA A 322 17.88 10.14 17.99
CA ALA A 322 18.16 9.15 19.01
C ALA A 322 18.90 7.91 18.48
N ALA A 323 18.58 7.40 17.29
CA ALA A 323 19.22 6.24 16.69
C ALA A 323 20.72 6.47 16.45
N VAL A 324 21.12 7.67 15.99
CA VAL A 324 22.54 8.02 15.79
C VAL A 324 23.30 8.05 17.11
N TYR A 325 22.71 8.63 18.16
CA TYR A 325 23.30 8.63 19.51
C TYR A 325 23.38 7.21 20.12
N ILE A 326 22.34 6.39 19.94
CA ILE A 326 22.33 5.00 20.42
C ILE A 326 23.39 4.19 19.66
N ALA A 327 23.52 4.32 18.33
CA ALA A 327 24.57 3.65 17.56
C ALA A 327 25.99 4.00 18.06
N ALA A 328 26.23 5.28 18.39
CA ALA A 328 27.50 5.71 18.98
C ALA A 328 27.75 5.08 20.37
N ALA A 329 26.72 5.02 21.22
CA ALA A 329 26.80 4.44 22.56
C ALA A 329 26.95 2.89 22.53
N VAL A 330 26.33 2.24 21.55
CA VAL A 330 26.34 0.77 21.36
C VAL A 330 27.74 0.21 21.08
N ASN A 331 28.68 1.03 20.60
CA ASN A 331 30.09 0.63 20.47
C ASN A 331 30.87 0.66 21.81
N LEU A 332 30.39 1.33 22.86
CA LEU A 332 31.06 1.35 24.18
C LEU A 332 31.11 -0.05 24.83
N PRO A 333 30.02 -0.85 24.84
CA PRO A 333 30.07 -2.27 25.20
C PRO A 333 31.11 -3.08 24.42
N VAL A 334 31.30 -2.82 23.11
CA VAL A 334 32.27 -3.53 22.28
C VAL A 334 33.71 -3.15 22.66
N LEU A 335 33.98 -1.87 22.89
CA LEU A 335 35.29 -1.39 23.37
C LEU A 335 35.62 -1.93 24.77
N LEU A 336 34.62 -2.00 25.67
CA LEU A 336 34.76 -2.58 27.00
C LEU A 336 35.07 -4.08 26.91
N TRP A 337 34.31 -4.81 26.10
CA TRP A 337 34.51 -6.23 25.81
C TRP A 337 35.90 -6.50 25.23
N LEU A 338 36.39 -5.67 24.30
CA LEU A 338 37.72 -5.80 23.70
C LEU A 338 38.85 -5.55 24.72
N MET A 339 38.70 -4.55 25.59
CA MET A 339 39.63 -4.35 26.71
C MET A 339 39.67 -5.60 27.61
N LEU A 340 38.51 -6.17 27.95
CA LEU A 340 38.43 -7.37 28.78
C LEU A 340 39.04 -8.59 28.08
N LEU A 341 38.78 -8.79 26.78
CA LEU A 341 39.35 -9.86 25.96
C LEU A 341 40.88 -9.84 26.03
N THR A 342 41.51 -8.69 25.77
CA THR A 342 42.98 -8.56 25.77
C THR A 342 43.63 -8.76 27.15
N ARG A 343 42.85 -8.74 28.24
CA ARG A 343 43.31 -8.94 29.62
C ARG A 343 43.06 -10.36 30.16
N GLY A 344 42.36 -11.20 29.40
CA GLY A 344 42.04 -12.58 29.78
C GLY A 344 43.28 -13.43 30.08
N LYS A 345 43.19 -14.33 31.08
CA LYS A 345 44.32 -15.18 31.50
C LYS A 345 44.86 -16.07 30.38
N PHE A 346 43.95 -16.63 29.57
CA PHE A 346 44.24 -17.56 28.49
C PHE A 346 45.29 -17.04 27.50
N TRP A 347 45.24 -15.76 27.13
CA TRP A 347 46.10 -15.20 26.09
C TRP A 347 47.57 -15.07 26.46
N GLN A 348 47.94 -15.17 27.74
CA GLN A 348 49.36 -15.17 28.15
C GLN A 348 50.13 -16.36 27.58
N THR A 349 49.53 -17.54 27.53
CA THR A 349 50.19 -18.73 27.01
C THR A 349 50.17 -18.77 25.48
N ARG A 350 49.37 -17.91 24.82
CA ARG A 350 49.14 -17.90 23.37
C ARG A 350 48.98 -16.47 22.80
N PRO A 351 49.99 -15.58 22.91
CA PRO A 351 49.89 -14.21 22.42
C PRO A 351 49.76 -14.13 20.88
N GLY A 352 50.33 -15.08 20.15
CA GLY A 352 50.15 -15.19 18.69
C GLY A 352 48.69 -15.48 18.31
N ALA A 353 48.00 -16.32 19.08
CA ALA A 353 46.58 -16.61 18.85
C ALA A 353 45.71 -15.37 19.10
N LEU A 354 46.02 -14.54 20.11
CA LEU A 354 45.30 -13.29 20.34
C LEU A 354 45.38 -12.36 19.12
N ARG A 355 46.53 -12.24 18.45
CA ARG A 355 46.69 -11.39 17.25
C ARG A 355 45.79 -11.82 16.09
N TRP A 356 45.59 -13.13 15.89
CA TRP A 356 44.73 -13.66 14.82
C TRP A 356 43.25 -13.70 15.20
N PHE A 357 42.90 -14.09 16.44
CA PHE A 357 41.50 -14.20 16.85
C PHE A 357 40.87 -12.87 17.27
N SER A 358 41.62 -11.91 17.82
CA SER A 358 41.04 -10.62 18.22
C SER A 358 40.36 -9.83 17.08
N PRO A 359 40.93 -9.67 15.87
CA PRO A 359 40.21 -8.99 14.79
C PRO A 359 38.95 -9.75 14.36
N LEU A 360 39.03 -11.09 14.25
CA LEU A 360 37.89 -11.94 13.87
C LEU A 360 36.74 -11.85 14.89
N LEU A 361 37.06 -11.98 16.18
CA LEU A 361 36.06 -11.92 17.26
C LEU A 361 35.52 -10.49 17.44
N THR A 362 36.33 -9.45 17.19
CA THR A 362 35.88 -8.04 17.21
C THR A 362 34.93 -7.76 16.05
N LEU A 363 35.25 -8.24 14.84
CA LEU A 363 34.35 -8.16 13.68
C LEU A 363 33.03 -8.86 13.99
N LEU A 364 33.07 -10.11 14.48
CA LEU A 364 31.88 -10.88 14.84
C LEU A 364 31.02 -10.15 15.90
N MET A 365 31.65 -9.65 16.97
CA MET A 365 30.98 -8.88 18.03
C MET A 365 30.32 -7.62 17.47
N THR A 366 31.07 -6.82 16.70
CA THR A 366 30.60 -5.55 16.12
C THR A 366 29.47 -5.80 15.13
N THR A 367 29.59 -6.79 14.25
CA THR A 367 28.54 -7.14 13.28
C THR A 367 27.27 -7.61 13.99
N ALA A 368 27.36 -8.48 15.00
CA ALA A 368 26.20 -8.94 15.76
C ALA A 368 25.52 -7.78 16.52
N VAL A 369 26.31 -6.91 17.15
CA VAL A 369 25.81 -5.75 17.91
C VAL A 369 25.18 -4.70 16.99
N CYS A 370 25.80 -4.36 15.85
CA CYS A 370 25.22 -3.46 14.85
C CYS A 370 23.95 -4.05 14.22
N TYR A 371 23.91 -5.36 13.97
CA TYR A 371 22.73 -6.05 13.47
C TYR A 371 21.57 -5.98 14.47
N LEU A 372 21.83 -6.29 15.74
CA LEU A 372 20.85 -6.14 16.83
C LEU A 372 20.34 -4.70 16.94
N PHE A 373 21.23 -3.72 16.86
CA PHE A 373 20.85 -2.31 16.87
C PHE A 373 19.90 -1.96 15.71
N LEU A 374 20.22 -2.41 14.48
CA LEU A 374 19.40 -2.15 13.29
C LEU A 374 18.02 -2.78 13.40
N ILE A 375 17.89 -4.06 13.75
CA ILE A 375 16.59 -4.75 13.78
C ILE A 375 15.62 -4.26 14.87
N HIS A 376 16.12 -3.51 15.88
CA HIS A 376 15.29 -2.89 16.92
C HIS A 376 14.95 -1.41 16.61
N GLN A 377 15.35 -0.86 15.45
CA GLN A 377 14.84 0.43 14.99
C GLN A 377 13.43 0.30 14.40
N PRO A 378 12.56 1.32 14.49
CA PRO A 378 11.19 1.30 13.94
C PRO A 378 11.11 0.98 12.43
N ASP A 379 12.17 1.30 11.68
CA ASP A 379 12.30 1.00 10.25
C ASP A 379 13.41 -0.02 9.95
N GLY A 380 13.93 -0.71 10.98
CA GLY A 380 15.09 -1.59 10.89
C GLY A 380 15.02 -2.63 9.78
N ALA A 381 13.86 -3.27 9.62
CA ALA A 381 13.63 -4.25 8.57
C ALA A 381 13.58 -3.62 7.16
N LYS A 382 13.09 -2.38 7.02
CA LYS A 382 13.10 -1.63 5.74
C LYS A 382 14.52 -1.20 5.37
N ILE A 383 15.28 -0.71 6.35
CA ILE A 383 16.69 -0.34 6.22
C ILE A 383 17.51 -1.56 5.75
N MET A 384 17.28 -2.73 6.36
CA MET A 384 17.92 -3.99 5.93
C MET A 384 17.53 -4.42 4.51
N ASP A 385 16.27 -4.29 4.10
CA ASP A 385 15.85 -4.54 2.70
C ASP A 385 16.55 -3.56 1.73
N ALA A 386 16.63 -2.27 2.06
CA ALA A 386 17.30 -1.25 1.23
C ALA A 386 18.80 -1.50 1.08
N PHE A 387 19.51 -1.83 2.18
CA PHE A 387 20.91 -2.25 2.12
C PHE A 387 21.09 -3.54 1.30
N THR A 388 20.19 -4.52 1.46
CA THR A 388 20.26 -5.78 0.69
C THR A 388 20.04 -5.55 -0.81
N ALA A 389 19.10 -4.68 -1.17
CA ALA A 389 18.86 -4.29 -2.56
C ALA A 389 20.08 -3.58 -3.16
N LYS A 390 20.66 -2.61 -2.44
CA LYS A 390 21.85 -1.87 -2.88
C LYS A 390 23.09 -2.76 -3.00
N TYR A 391 23.28 -3.70 -2.06
CA TYR A 391 24.36 -4.67 -2.12
C TYR A 391 24.22 -5.64 -3.31
N ARG A 392 23.00 -6.12 -3.60
CA ARG A 392 22.73 -6.93 -4.80
C ARG A 392 22.96 -6.16 -6.10
N HIS A 393 22.58 -4.89 -6.13
CA HIS A 393 22.84 -4.01 -7.27
C HIS A 393 24.35 -3.87 -7.52
N TRP A 394 25.15 -3.52 -6.50
CA TRP A 394 26.61 -3.47 -6.59
C TRP A 394 27.26 -4.80 -6.97
N ALA A 395 26.78 -5.93 -6.42
CA ALA A 395 27.26 -7.24 -6.81
C ALA A 395 26.97 -7.56 -8.29
N GLY A 396 25.81 -7.14 -8.79
CA GLY A 396 25.46 -7.19 -10.22
C GLY A 396 26.37 -6.30 -11.07
N GLU A 397 26.61 -5.05 -10.67
CA GLU A 397 27.52 -4.13 -11.38
C GLU A 397 28.96 -4.68 -11.46
N TRP A 398 29.45 -5.34 -10.41
CA TRP A 398 30.76 -6.00 -10.42
C TRP A 398 30.78 -7.21 -11.36
N GLN A 399 29.76 -8.08 -11.33
CA GLN A 399 29.65 -9.21 -12.25
C GLN A 399 29.53 -8.76 -13.72
N SER A 400 28.78 -7.69 -13.99
CA SER A 400 28.67 -7.09 -15.33
C SER A 400 29.96 -6.41 -15.80
N ARG A 401 30.85 -5.98 -14.89
CA ARG A 401 32.18 -5.46 -15.24
C ARG A 401 33.20 -6.56 -15.53
N GLU A 402 33.11 -7.71 -14.87
CA GLU A 402 33.98 -8.86 -15.13
C GLU A 402 33.57 -9.63 -16.40
N GLY A 403 32.30 -9.56 -16.82
CA GLY A 403 31.82 -10.06 -18.11
C GLY A 403 32.06 -9.13 -19.31
N GLY A 404 32.87 -8.09 -19.16
CA GLY A 404 33.18 -7.13 -20.21
C GLY A 404 34.15 -7.67 -21.25
N GLU A 405 33.67 -8.51 -22.18
CA GLU A 405 34.33 -8.65 -23.47
C GLU A 405 34.47 -7.25 -24.10
N THR A 406 35.70 -6.83 -24.40
CA THR A 406 35.93 -5.67 -25.26
C THR A 406 35.20 -5.90 -26.59
N PRO A 407 34.26 -5.03 -27.00
CA PRO A 407 33.65 -5.16 -28.31
C PRO A 407 34.75 -5.12 -29.37
N PRO A 408 34.71 -6.01 -30.39
CA PRO A 408 35.62 -5.87 -31.52
C PRO A 408 35.40 -4.50 -32.15
N ALA A 409 36.49 -3.75 -32.37
CA ALA A 409 36.43 -2.42 -32.95
C ALA A 409 35.90 -2.50 -34.38
N GLY A 410 34.59 -2.29 -34.57
CA GLY A 410 33.95 -2.46 -35.88
C GLY A 410 32.43 -2.28 -35.94
N GLU A 411 31.68 -2.37 -34.84
CA GLU A 411 30.21 -2.20 -34.89
C GLU A 411 29.75 -0.88 -34.26
N ASN A 412 28.99 -0.11 -35.06
CA ASN A 412 28.38 1.15 -34.62
C ASN A 412 27.36 0.89 -33.50
N PRO A 413 27.33 1.71 -32.44
CA PRO A 413 26.31 1.59 -31.40
C PRO A 413 24.94 1.95 -31.99
N VAL A 414 24.08 0.93 -32.14
CA VAL A 414 22.65 1.14 -32.32
C VAL A 414 22.13 1.79 -31.03
N LEU A 415 21.74 3.07 -31.13
CA LEU A 415 21.09 3.81 -30.07
C LEU A 415 19.75 3.16 -29.72
N LEU A 416 19.76 2.29 -28.71
CA LEU A 416 18.53 1.88 -28.02
C LEU A 416 17.93 3.09 -27.29
N PRO A 417 16.61 3.31 -27.35
CA PRO A 417 16.00 4.52 -26.79
C PRO A 417 16.20 4.66 -25.29
N GLU A 418 16.59 5.86 -24.89
CA GLU A 418 16.64 6.32 -23.50
C GLU A 418 15.30 6.04 -22.79
N HIS A 419 15.31 5.16 -21.79
CA HIS A 419 14.10 4.77 -21.06
C HIS A 419 13.67 5.88 -20.10
N ARG A 420 13.02 6.93 -20.63
CA ARG A 420 12.44 8.00 -19.83
C ARG A 420 11.37 7.46 -18.89
N GLU A 421 11.55 7.73 -17.60
CA GLU A 421 10.44 7.68 -16.64
C GLU A 421 9.38 8.75 -17.00
N PRO A 422 8.09 8.46 -16.79
CA PRO A 422 7.00 9.42 -17.01
C PRO A 422 6.91 10.42 -15.86
N GLY A 423 7.82 11.39 -15.83
CA GLY A 423 7.74 12.56 -14.95
C GLY A 423 6.73 13.59 -15.45
N ASP A 424 5.93 14.14 -14.53
CA ASP A 424 4.89 15.14 -14.80
C ASP A 424 5.37 16.33 -15.65
N ARG A 425 4.61 16.63 -16.71
CA ARG A 425 4.57 17.97 -17.31
C ARG A 425 3.14 18.37 -17.69
N GLN A 426 2.49 19.08 -16.77
CA GLN A 426 1.58 20.15 -17.16
C GLN A 426 2.34 21.22 -17.98
N GLY A 427 1.69 21.76 -19.01
CA GLY A 427 1.90 23.16 -19.39
C GLY A 427 2.55 23.49 -20.74
N ARG A 428 1.68 24.00 -21.64
CA ARG A 428 1.91 24.98 -22.73
C ARG A 428 2.36 24.51 -24.13
N ARG A 429 1.70 25.17 -25.10
CA ARG A 429 1.83 25.16 -26.58
C ARG A 429 1.24 23.89 -27.25
N GLY A 430 0.18 23.96 -28.05
CA GLY A 430 -0.81 25.04 -28.27
C GLY A 430 -1.17 25.22 -29.75
N GLU A 431 -2.45 25.03 -30.06
CA GLU A 431 -3.21 25.43 -31.26
C GLU A 431 -4.68 25.70 -30.83
#